data_AF-A0A2T0FKD8-F1
#
_entry.id   AF-A0A2T0FKD8-F1
#
_cell.length_a   1.000
_cell.length_b   1.000
_cell.length_c   1.000
_cell.angle_alpha   90.00
_cell.angle_beta   90.00
_cell.angle_gamma   90.00
#
_symmetry.space_group_name_H-M   'P 1'
#
loop_
_entity.id
_entity.type
_entity.pdbx_description
1 polymer ?
#
loop_
_entity_poly.entity_id
_entity_poly.type
_entity_poly.pdbx_seq_one_letter_code
_entity_poly.pdbx_strand_id
1 'polypeptide(L)'
;MTRPLLALLDETERHPKLEGPIYLGIIFKKDPVANYQEHAMLIPLPHRTRRSDEEMICVVVKDPQHAWQTKFGENKLTATLFDEVTGVGKLRRRLKSKKAIESFGETFTKIFVQDKVAKPLSEVLGTSYFKRAKHLPIPIQLDEALDPRKVQYQVRQGTKCAQLVLKPSTFASVRVGHTKMDAEKTQQNIDAARKFVLKRYPDAKLHIKTPESMSLPL
;
A
#
# COMPACT_ATOMS: atom_id res chain seq x y z
N MET A 1 -18.39 12.14 -14.03
CA MET A 1 -16.96 11.74 -14.17
C MET A 1 -16.12 12.94 -14.56
N THR A 2 -14.88 13.00 -14.12
CA THR A 2 -13.98 14.13 -14.44
C THR A 2 -13.40 13.98 -15.86
N ARG A 3 -13.29 15.08 -16.61
CA ARG A 3 -12.72 15.11 -17.97
C ARG A 3 -11.32 14.44 -18.07
N PRO A 4 -10.41 14.61 -17.10
CA PRO A 4 -9.11 13.94 -17.09
C PRO A 4 -9.19 12.41 -17.04
N LEU A 5 -10.15 11.85 -16.30
CA LEU A 5 -10.29 10.39 -16.20
C LEU A 5 -10.76 9.79 -17.53
N LEU A 6 -11.74 10.44 -18.19
CA LEU A 6 -12.23 10.01 -19.50
C LEU A 6 -11.13 10.05 -20.55
N ALA A 7 -10.37 11.15 -20.61
CA ALA A 7 -9.26 11.28 -21.55
C ALA A 7 -8.19 10.20 -21.35
N LEU A 8 -7.91 9.82 -20.10
CA LEU A 8 -6.96 8.76 -19.78
C LEU A 8 -7.49 7.38 -20.18
N LEU A 9 -8.77 7.11 -19.95
CA LEU A 9 -9.39 5.84 -20.35
C LEU A 9 -9.42 5.70 -21.88
N ASP A 10 -9.83 6.76 -22.59
CA ASP A 10 -9.80 6.80 -24.06
C ASP A 10 -8.39 6.57 -24.62
N GLU A 11 -7.35 7.12 -23.96
CA GLU A 11 -5.95 6.90 -24.35
C GLU A 11 -5.53 5.44 -24.14
N THR A 12 -5.97 4.83 -23.03
CA THR A 12 -5.67 3.42 -22.73
C THR A 12 -6.37 2.44 -23.65
N GLU A 13 -7.58 2.76 -24.13
CA GLU A 13 -8.29 1.95 -25.14
C GLU A 13 -7.56 1.97 -26.49
N ARG A 14 -6.99 3.11 -26.88
CA ARG A 14 -6.22 3.26 -28.13
C ARG A 14 -4.84 2.60 -28.05
N HIS A 15 -4.28 2.50 -26.86
CA HIS A 15 -2.94 1.97 -26.64
C HIS A 15 -2.93 0.94 -25.51
N PRO A 16 -3.07 -0.37 -25.83
CA PRO A 16 -3.07 -1.44 -24.84
C PRO A 16 -1.82 -1.50 -23.94
N LYS A 17 -0.71 -0.90 -24.37
CA LYS A 17 0.52 -0.76 -23.56
C LYS A 17 0.33 0.12 -22.32
N LEU A 18 -0.65 1.02 -22.35
CA LEU A 18 -0.99 1.90 -21.24
C LEU A 18 -1.88 1.21 -20.18
N GLU A 19 -2.28 -0.04 -20.41
CA GLU A 19 -3.02 -0.82 -19.41
C GLU A 19 -2.18 -0.96 -18.13
N GLY A 20 -2.78 -0.65 -16.98
CA GLY A 20 -2.04 -0.75 -15.73
C GLY A 20 -2.66 0.00 -14.55
N PRO A 21 -1.87 0.21 -13.48
CA PRO A 21 -2.30 0.95 -12.30
C PRO A 21 -2.49 2.44 -12.61
N ILE A 22 -3.56 3.02 -12.07
CA ILE A 22 -3.83 4.47 -12.13
C ILE A 22 -3.34 5.10 -10.83
N TYR A 23 -2.52 6.15 -10.96
CA TYR A 23 -1.97 6.90 -9.85
C TYR A 23 -2.52 8.32 -9.80
N LEU A 24 -2.83 8.78 -8.59
CA LEU A 24 -3.00 10.18 -8.25
C LEU A 24 -1.65 10.72 -7.79
N GLY A 25 -1.05 11.57 -8.60
CA GLY A 25 0.13 12.35 -8.25
C GLY A 25 -0.25 13.61 -7.48
N ILE A 26 0.51 13.89 -6.45
CA ILE A 26 0.30 14.99 -5.51
C ILE A 26 1.58 15.82 -5.50
N ILE A 27 1.45 17.10 -5.83
CA ILE A 27 2.54 18.06 -5.78
C ILE A 27 2.27 19.02 -4.63
N PHE A 28 3.12 18.95 -3.61
CA PHE A 28 3.09 19.82 -2.45
C PHE A 28 3.85 21.12 -2.72
N LYS A 29 3.35 22.23 -2.18
CA LYS A 29 4.02 23.54 -2.26
C LYS A 29 5.33 23.58 -1.45
N LYS A 30 5.39 22.82 -0.36
CA LYS A 30 6.55 22.63 0.51
C LYS A 30 6.68 21.14 0.82
N ASP A 31 7.89 20.70 1.14
CA ASP A 31 8.13 19.32 1.56
C ASP A 31 7.27 18.99 2.81
N PRO A 32 6.37 17.99 2.72
CA PRO A 32 5.45 17.65 3.80
C PRO A 32 6.14 16.97 4.99
N VAL A 33 7.40 16.53 4.86
CA VAL A 33 8.16 15.82 5.90
C VAL A 33 9.53 16.43 6.17
N ALA A 34 9.76 17.71 5.82
CA ALA A 34 11.04 18.39 6.01
C ALA A 34 11.64 18.24 7.43
N ASN A 35 10.78 18.16 8.45
CA ASN A 35 11.17 18.03 9.86
C ASN A 35 10.66 16.73 10.52
N TYR A 36 10.14 15.78 9.74
CA TYR A 36 9.47 14.58 10.24
C TYR A 36 10.08 13.29 9.67
N GLN A 37 9.91 12.18 10.39
CA GLN A 37 10.26 10.87 9.85
C GLN A 37 9.34 10.47 8.69
N GLU A 38 9.90 9.76 7.71
CA GLU A 38 9.18 9.12 6.62
C GLU A 38 8.08 8.22 7.19
N HIS A 39 6.84 8.43 6.77
CA HIS A 39 5.71 7.63 7.21
C HIS A 39 4.70 7.45 6.09
N ALA A 40 3.86 6.43 6.23
CA ALA A 40 2.75 6.18 5.33
C ALA A 40 1.46 6.67 5.99
N MET A 41 0.66 7.43 5.24
CA MET A 41 -0.72 7.71 5.59
C MET A 41 -1.64 6.75 4.88
N LEU A 42 -2.61 6.19 5.60
CA LEU A 42 -3.65 5.35 5.04
C LEU A 42 -4.81 6.23 4.57
N ILE A 43 -5.02 6.28 3.25
CA ILE A 43 -6.16 6.94 2.64
C ILE A 43 -7.31 5.92 2.54
N PRO A 44 -8.43 6.12 3.25
CA PRO A 44 -9.59 5.26 3.13
C PRO A 44 -10.25 5.47 1.77
N LEU A 45 -10.23 4.44 0.93
CA LEU A 45 -10.87 4.46 -0.38
C LEU A 45 -12.16 3.63 -0.36
N PRO A 46 -13.22 4.04 -1.07
CA PRO A 46 -14.47 3.28 -1.14
C PRO A 46 -14.28 1.91 -1.80
N HIS A 47 -13.41 1.81 -2.82
CA HIS A 47 -13.18 0.61 -3.60
C HIS A 47 -11.70 0.18 -3.60
N ARG A 48 -11.44 -1.13 -3.64
CA ARG A 48 -10.07 -1.68 -3.71
C ARG A 48 -9.40 -1.28 -5.02
N THR A 49 -8.11 -0.95 -4.95
CA THR A 49 -7.35 -0.42 -6.11
C THR A 49 -6.57 -1.48 -6.87
N ARG A 50 -6.22 -2.58 -6.19
CA ARG A 50 -5.59 -3.76 -6.76
C ARG A 50 -6.62 -4.85 -7.00
N ARG A 51 -6.36 -5.68 -8.01
CA ARG A 51 -7.07 -6.92 -8.21
C ARG A 51 -6.53 -7.98 -7.26
N SER A 52 -7.35 -8.95 -6.89
CA SER A 52 -6.97 -10.00 -5.93
C SER A 52 -5.76 -10.83 -6.37
N ASP A 53 -5.55 -11.00 -7.68
CA ASP A 53 -4.41 -11.71 -8.27
C ASP A 53 -3.10 -10.91 -8.25
N GLU A 54 -3.17 -9.59 -8.09
CA GLU A 54 -2.01 -8.70 -7.92
C GLU A 54 -1.67 -8.44 -6.44
N GLU A 55 -2.45 -8.97 -5.50
CA GLU A 55 -2.28 -8.76 -4.07
C GLU A 55 -1.58 -9.94 -3.42
N MET A 56 -0.27 -9.81 -3.19
CA MET A 56 0.46 -10.70 -2.28
C MET A 56 0.54 -10.05 -0.90
N ILE A 57 0.00 -10.73 0.10
CA ILE A 57 -0.11 -10.27 1.48
C ILE A 57 0.82 -11.09 2.38
N CYS A 58 1.76 -10.41 3.01
CA CYS A 58 2.64 -11.02 4.02
C CYS A 58 2.30 -10.48 5.42
N VAL A 59 2.39 -11.35 6.43
CA VAL A 59 2.41 -10.95 7.84
C VAL A 59 3.72 -11.34 8.52
N VAL A 60 4.33 -10.36 9.19
CA VAL A 60 5.52 -10.53 10.00
C VAL A 60 5.14 -10.60 11.47
N VAL A 61 5.41 -11.76 12.09
CA VAL A 61 5.02 -12.06 13.46
C VAL A 61 6.24 -12.25 14.37
N LYS A 62 5.99 -12.23 15.68
CA LYS A 62 7.02 -12.58 16.67
C LYS A 62 7.36 -14.06 16.55
N ASP A 63 8.65 -14.38 16.61
CA ASP A 63 9.10 -15.77 16.67
C ASP A 63 8.61 -16.46 17.95
N PRO A 64 8.22 -17.75 17.90
CA PRO A 64 8.27 -18.65 16.74
C PRO A 64 7.08 -18.48 15.79
N GLN A 65 7.35 -18.40 14.48
CA GLN A 65 6.32 -18.23 13.45
C GLN A 65 5.30 -19.38 13.35
N HIS A 66 5.70 -20.62 13.67
CA HIS A 66 4.82 -21.80 13.58
C HIS A 66 3.60 -21.71 14.50
N ALA A 67 3.77 -21.13 15.69
CA ALA A 67 2.66 -20.94 16.62
C ALA A 67 1.56 -20.05 16.01
N TRP A 68 1.94 -19.01 15.26
CA TRP A 68 0.99 -18.14 14.58
C TRP A 68 0.37 -18.79 13.35
N GLN A 69 1.13 -19.59 12.60
CA GLN A 69 0.61 -20.36 11.47
C GLN A 69 -0.51 -21.32 11.90
N THR A 70 -0.29 -22.06 12.99
CA THR A 70 -1.32 -22.94 13.56
C THR A 70 -2.55 -22.13 13.98
N LYS A 71 -2.37 -21.05 14.75
CA LYS A 71 -3.50 -20.21 15.20
C LYS A 71 -4.30 -19.59 14.04
N PHE A 72 -3.62 -19.14 12.98
CA PHE A 72 -4.32 -18.64 11.80
C PHE A 72 -5.06 -19.76 11.05
N GLY A 73 -4.52 -20.98 11.05
CA GLY A 73 -5.09 -22.16 10.40
C GLY A 73 -6.31 -22.75 11.11
N GLU A 74 -6.44 -22.57 12.42
CA GLU A 74 -7.60 -23.05 13.21
C GLU A 74 -8.92 -22.42 12.78
N ASN A 75 -8.89 -21.21 12.21
CA ASN A 75 -10.09 -20.51 11.77
C ASN A 75 -10.08 -20.21 10.27
N LYS A 76 -11.15 -20.59 9.57
CA LYS A 76 -11.34 -20.33 8.13
C LYS A 76 -11.22 -18.85 7.75
N LEU A 77 -11.60 -17.94 8.65
CA LEU A 77 -11.53 -16.49 8.42
C LEU A 77 -10.11 -15.96 8.35
N THR A 78 -9.16 -16.60 9.04
CA THR A 78 -7.74 -16.19 9.10
C THR A 78 -6.83 -17.04 8.22
N ALA A 79 -7.21 -18.27 7.93
CA ALA A 79 -6.43 -19.21 7.14
C ALA A 79 -6.15 -18.73 5.70
N THR A 80 -7.01 -17.85 5.16
CA THR A 80 -6.93 -17.34 3.78
C THR A 80 -6.52 -15.87 3.69
N LEU A 81 -6.14 -15.23 4.81
CA LEU A 81 -5.82 -13.80 4.83
C LEU A 81 -4.41 -13.47 4.36
N PHE A 82 -3.47 -14.41 4.50
CA PHE A 82 -2.05 -14.17 4.29
C PHE A 82 -1.48 -15.25 3.36
N ASP A 83 -0.77 -14.82 2.32
CA ASP A 83 -0.03 -15.71 1.41
C ASP A 83 1.26 -16.21 2.06
N GLU A 84 1.94 -15.35 2.85
CA GLU A 84 3.13 -15.74 3.61
C GLU A 84 3.07 -15.23 5.06
N VAL A 85 3.18 -16.16 6.02
CA VAL A 85 3.38 -15.88 7.45
C VAL A 85 4.85 -16.13 7.79
N THR A 86 5.56 -15.08 8.21
CA THR A 86 7.02 -15.14 8.42
C THR A 86 7.45 -14.53 9.75
N GLY A 87 8.48 -15.11 10.36
CA GLY A 87 9.11 -14.60 11.57
C GLY A 87 10.22 -13.59 11.27
N VAL A 88 10.46 -12.67 12.21
CA VAL A 88 11.54 -11.66 12.08
C VAL A 88 12.90 -12.32 11.93
N GLY A 89 13.19 -13.36 12.71
CA GLY A 89 14.46 -14.07 12.65
C GLY A 89 14.72 -14.69 11.28
N LYS A 90 13.68 -15.25 10.64
CA LYS A 90 13.76 -15.80 9.28
C LYS A 90 13.99 -14.69 8.25
N LEU A 91 13.23 -13.59 8.33
CA LEU A 91 13.42 -12.44 7.45
C LEU A 91 14.82 -11.83 7.59
N ARG A 92 15.35 -11.68 8.80
CA ARG A 92 16.71 -11.17 9.04
C ARG A 92 17.78 -12.03 8.35
N ARG A 93 17.58 -13.34 8.26
CA ARG A 93 18.50 -14.24 7.55
C ARG A 93 18.33 -14.18 6.02
N ARG A 94 17.11 -14.00 5.52
CA ARG A 94 16.76 -13.93 4.09
C ARG A 94 17.14 -12.58 3.46
N LEU A 95 16.93 -11.49 4.18
CA LEU A 95 17.05 -10.11 3.71
C LEU A 95 18.41 -9.46 4.07
N LYS A 96 19.52 -10.16 3.78
CA LYS A 96 20.88 -9.63 4.06
C LYS A 96 21.39 -8.67 2.99
N SER A 97 20.92 -8.82 1.74
CA SER A 97 21.38 -8.03 0.60
C SER A 97 20.33 -7.00 0.18
N LYS A 98 20.79 -5.87 -0.38
CA LYS A 98 19.90 -4.83 -0.91
C LYS A 98 18.94 -5.37 -1.97
N LYS A 99 19.43 -6.28 -2.84
CA LYS A 99 18.63 -6.94 -3.88
C LYS A 99 17.53 -7.84 -3.28
N ALA A 100 17.80 -8.53 -2.18
CA ALA A 100 16.79 -9.35 -1.50
C ALA A 100 15.69 -8.49 -0.87
N ILE A 101 16.06 -7.35 -0.28
CA ILE A 101 15.12 -6.37 0.29
C ILE A 101 14.24 -5.75 -0.80
N GLU A 102 14.83 -5.39 -1.94
CA GLU A 102 14.10 -4.87 -3.10
C GLU A 102 13.13 -5.91 -3.67
N SER A 103 13.60 -7.14 -3.91
CA SER A 103 12.75 -8.24 -4.36
C SER A 103 11.61 -8.53 -3.38
N PHE A 104 11.86 -8.47 -2.07
CA PHE A 104 10.82 -8.64 -1.06
C PHE A 104 9.72 -7.57 -1.15
N GLY A 105 10.09 -6.30 -1.36
CA GLY A 105 9.13 -5.20 -1.57
C GLY A 105 8.47 -5.19 -2.95
N GLU A 106 8.95 -5.99 -3.90
CA GLU A 106 8.29 -6.19 -5.20
C GLU A 106 7.32 -7.37 -5.16
N THR A 107 7.71 -8.47 -4.50
CA THR A 107 6.88 -9.66 -4.32
C THR A 107 5.68 -9.37 -3.43
N PHE A 108 5.90 -8.83 -2.24
CA PHE A 108 4.80 -8.54 -1.32
C PHE A 108 4.32 -7.13 -1.51
N THR A 109 3.00 -7.00 -1.63
CA THR A 109 2.37 -5.73 -1.99
C THR A 109 1.71 -5.05 -0.80
N LYS A 110 1.37 -5.87 0.21
CA LYS A 110 0.87 -5.49 1.52
C LYS A 110 1.65 -6.29 2.54
N ILE A 111 2.31 -5.58 3.46
CA ILE A 111 3.08 -6.18 4.53
C ILE A 111 2.43 -5.75 5.82
N PHE A 112 1.91 -6.69 6.57
CA PHE A 112 1.39 -6.48 7.91
C PHE A 112 2.47 -6.87 8.92
N VAL A 113 2.55 -6.15 10.02
CA VAL A 113 3.54 -6.43 11.06
C VAL A 113 2.88 -6.42 12.43
N GLN A 114 3.19 -7.40 13.27
CA GLN A 114 2.77 -7.37 14.65
C GLN A 114 3.35 -6.14 15.36
N ASP A 115 2.57 -5.43 16.16
CA ASP A 115 2.98 -4.17 16.80
C ASP A 115 4.32 -4.27 17.56
N LYS A 116 4.50 -5.32 18.36
CA LYS A 116 5.75 -5.61 19.11
C LYS A 116 6.97 -5.88 18.22
N VAL A 117 6.76 -6.15 16.94
CA VAL A 117 7.76 -6.55 15.95
C VAL A 117 8.11 -5.42 14.96
N ALA A 118 7.33 -4.35 14.93
CA ALA A 118 7.53 -3.24 14.00
C ALA A 118 8.95 -2.64 14.09
N LYS A 119 9.47 -2.44 15.31
CA LYS A 119 10.84 -1.94 15.54
C LYS A 119 11.91 -2.91 15.01
N PRO A 120 11.98 -4.18 15.44
CA PRO A 120 12.91 -5.15 14.86
C PRO A 120 12.84 -5.27 13.34
N LEU A 121 11.63 -5.21 12.76
CA LEU A 121 11.45 -5.28 11.31
C LEU A 121 12.08 -4.07 10.59
N SER A 122 11.93 -2.87 11.15
CA SER A 122 12.54 -1.66 10.56
C SER A 122 14.06 -1.75 10.48
N GLU A 123 14.71 -2.38 11.47
CA GLU A 123 16.16 -2.64 11.44
C GLU A 123 16.54 -3.67 10.38
N VAL A 124 15.71 -4.71 10.18
CA VAL A 124 15.94 -5.75 9.17
C VAL A 124 15.79 -5.21 7.75
N LEU A 125 14.76 -4.40 7.51
CA LEU A 125 14.52 -3.79 6.20
C LEU A 125 15.54 -2.70 5.87
N GLY A 126 16.03 -2.00 6.90
CA GLY A 126 17.03 -0.94 6.77
C GLY A 126 16.53 0.31 6.04
N THR A 127 17.32 1.38 6.10
CA THR A 127 16.94 2.70 5.55
C THR A 127 16.76 2.70 4.02
N SER A 128 17.43 1.79 3.31
CA SER A 128 17.32 1.65 1.86
C SER A 128 15.93 1.21 1.42
N TYR A 129 15.25 0.39 2.23
CA TYR A 129 13.87 -0.01 1.97
C TYR A 129 12.95 1.20 2.07
N PHE A 130 12.90 1.88 3.21
CA PHE A 130 11.96 2.99 3.46
C PHE A 130 12.08 4.13 2.43
N LYS A 131 13.32 4.46 2.03
CA LYS A 131 13.58 5.46 0.98
C LYS A 131 13.01 5.08 -0.39
N ARG A 132 13.04 3.80 -0.77
CA ARG A 132 12.60 3.34 -2.10
C ARG A 132 11.22 2.71 -2.11
N ALA A 133 10.70 2.32 -0.95
CA ALA A 133 9.50 1.53 -0.83
C ALA A 133 8.29 2.27 -1.41
N LYS A 134 7.46 1.50 -2.13
CA LYS A 134 6.14 1.93 -2.64
C LYS A 134 5.05 1.78 -1.57
N HIS A 135 5.30 0.95 -0.57
CA HIS A 135 4.41 0.68 0.55
C HIS A 135 5.23 0.42 1.81
N LEU A 136 4.74 0.81 2.97
CA LEU A 136 5.37 0.55 4.26
C LEU A 136 4.61 -0.53 5.04
N PRO A 137 5.28 -1.25 5.96
CA PRO A 137 4.61 -2.22 6.82
C PRO A 137 3.47 -1.57 7.63
N ILE A 138 2.31 -2.23 7.64
CA ILE A 138 1.12 -1.80 8.39
C ILE A 138 1.11 -2.52 9.73
N PRO A 139 1.19 -1.81 10.87
CA PRO A 139 1.08 -2.46 12.17
C PRO A 139 -0.33 -3.02 12.37
N ILE A 140 -0.39 -4.25 12.88
CA ILE A 140 -1.63 -4.93 13.29
C ILE A 140 -1.50 -5.44 14.72
N GLN A 141 -2.62 -5.36 15.44
CA GLN A 141 -2.74 -5.94 16.76
C GLN A 141 -3.01 -7.43 16.65
N LEU A 142 -2.04 -8.21 17.11
CA LEU A 142 -2.14 -9.66 17.27
C LEU A 142 -1.97 -9.98 18.75
N ASP A 143 -3.10 -10.28 19.39
CA ASP A 143 -3.21 -10.67 20.79
C ASP A 143 -3.06 -12.20 20.93
N GLU A 144 -2.66 -12.69 22.11
CA GLU A 144 -2.43 -14.12 22.32
C GLU A 144 -3.69 -14.97 22.14
N ALA A 145 -4.85 -14.42 22.51
CA ALA A 145 -6.15 -15.07 22.35
C ALA A 145 -6.65 -15.08 20.88
N LEU A 146 -5.96 -14.37 19.98
CA LEU A 146 -6.27 -14.20 18.56
C LEU A 146 -7.78 -14.14 18.26
N ASP A 147 -8.40 -12.96 18.32
CA ASP A 147 -9.75 -12.78 17.79
C ASP A 147 -9.72 -12.76 16.24
N PRO A 148 -10.25 -13.81 15.56
CA PRO A 148 -10.17 -13.93 14.11
C PRO A 148 -10.93 -12.81 13.39
N ARG A 149 -12.02 -12.30 13.99
CA ARG A 149 -12.83 -11.22 13.40
C ARG A 149 -12.08 -9.90 13.46
N LYS A 150 -11.42 -9.61 14.58
CA LYS A 150 -10.58 -8.41 14.74
C LYS A 150 -9.42 -8.41 13.76
N VAL A 151 -8.75 -9.55 13.57
CA VAL A 151 -7.64 -9.67 12.60
C VAL A 151 -8.15 -9.50 11.18
N GLN A 152 -9.22 -10.20 10.81
CA GLN A 152 -9.82 -10.06 9.48
C GLN A 152 -10.24 -8.62 9.19
N TYR A 153 -10.84 -7.93 10.16
CA TYR A 153 -11.22 -6.53 10.02
C TYR A 153 -9.99 -5.64 9.76
N GLN A 154 -8.94 -5.76 10.57
CA GLN A 154 -7.71 -4.98 10.40
C GLN A 154 -7.06 -5.20 9.02
N VAL A 155 -6.95 -6.47 8.59
CA VAL A 155 -6.39 -6.82 7.27
C VAL A 155 -7.25 -6.24 6.17
N ARG A 156 -8.58 -6.42 6.23
CA ARG A 156 -9.51 -5.87 5.22
C ARG A 156 -9.44 -4.35 5.13
N GLN A 157 -9.32 -3.64 6.24
CA GLN A 157 -9.15 -2.19 6.25
C GLN A 157 -7.79 -1.79 5.64
N GLY A 158 -6.69 -2.46 6.03
CA GLY A 158 -5.37 -2.20 5.46
C GLY A 158 -5.27 -2.46 3.96
N THR A 159 -6.02 -3.43 3.45
CA THR A 159 -6.10 -3.73 2.02
C THR A 159 -6.98 -2.72 1.27
N LYS A 160 -8.11 -2.31 1.87
CA LYS A 160 -9.02 -1.30 1.30
C LYS A 160 -8.38 0.09 1.22
N CYS A 161 -7.53 0.45 2.19
CA CYS A 161 -6.83 1.72 2.19
C CYS A 161 -5.68 1.75 1.17
N ALA A 162 -5.51 2.90 0.51
CA ALA A 162 -4.31 3.19 -0.26
C ALA A 162 -3.25 3.83 0.64
N GLN A 163 -1.99 3.48 0.43
CA GLN A 163 -0.88 4.07 1.17
C GLN A 163 -0.33 5.28 0.40
N LEU A 164 -0.31 6.42 1.06
CA LEU A 164 0.44 7.59 0.64
C LEU A 164 1.72 7.65 1.47
N VAL A 165 2.82 7.19 0.88
CA VAL A 165 4.16 7.24 1.50
C VAL A 165 4.73 8.63 1.28
N LEU A 166 4.91 9.38 2.38
CA LEU A 166 5.53 10.70 2.34
C LEU A 166 7.04 10.58 2.54
N LYS A 167 7.79 11.18 1.64
CA LYS A 167 9.25 11.24 1.63
C LYS A 167 9.68 12.70 1.52
N PRO A 168 10.94 13.05 1.89
CA PRO A 168 11.47 14.41 1.74
C PRO A 168 11.52 14.85 0.27
N SER A 169 10.38 15.31 -0.24
CA SER A 169 10.12 15.62 -1.64
C SER A 169 8.83 16.42 -1.76
N THR A 170 8.77 17.29 -2.75
CA THR A 170 7.54 18.01 -3.11
C THR A 170 6.56 17.16 -3.91
N PHE A 171 6.89 15.90 -4.22
CA PHE A 171 6.04 15.00 -4.98
C PHE A 171 5.79 13.69 -4.24
N ALA A 172 4.53 13.26 -4.25
CA ALA A 172 4.14 11.91 -3.86
C ALA A 172 3.10 11.34 -4.84
N SER A 173 2.94 10.02 -4.85
CA SER A 173 1.93 9.37 -5.67
C SER A 173 1.22 8.29 -4.88
N VAL A 174 -0.07 8.11 -5.14
CA VAL A 174 -0.90 7.09 -4.52
C VAL A 174 -1.69 6.34 -5.59
N ARG A 175 -1.73 5.01 -5.52
CA ARG A 175 -2.53 4.19 -6.45
C ARG A 175 -4.01 4.35 -6.09
N VAL A 176 -4.83 4.77 -7.05
CA VAL A 176 -6.27 5.01 -6.88
C VAL A 176 -7.15 4.01 -7.64
N GLY A 177 -6.56 3.24 -8.55
CA GLY A 177 -7.28 2.23 -9.32
C GLY A 177 -6.37 1.49 -10.30
N HIS A 178 -6.99 0.89 -11.29
CA HIS A 178 -6.36 0.27 -12.46
C HIS A 178 -7.27 0.45 -13.68
N THR A 179 -6.73 0.38 -14.89
CA THR A 179 -7.48 0.68 -16.12
C THR A 179 -8.68 -0.23 -16.37
N LYS A 180 -8.61 -1.51 -15.94
CA LYS A 180 -9.74 -2.47 -16.06
C LYS A 180 -10.83 -2.29 -15.01
N MET A 181 -10.66 -1.32 -14.10
CA MET A 181 -11.66 -0.99 -13.10
C MET A 181 -12.73 -0.10 -13.73
N ASP A 182 -13.97 -0.31 -13.33
CA ASP A 182 -15.08 0.56 -13.73
C ASP A 182 -14.76 2.05 -13.43
N ALA A 183 -15.06 2.90 -14.42
CA ALA A 183 -14.72 4.31 -14.41
C ALA A 183 -15.44 5.04 -13.26
N GLU A 184 -16.66 4.64 -12.92
CA GLU A 184 -17.40 5.26 -11.80
C GLU A 184 -16.73 4.96 -10.46
N LYS A 185 -16.33 3.70 -10.24
CA LYS A 185 -15.62 3.30 -9.03
C LYS A 185 -14.26 3.98 -8.92
N THR A 186 -13.55 4.12 -10.04
CA THR A 186 -12.27 4.84 -10.09
C THR A 186 -12.47 6.33 -9.76
N GLN A 187 -13.51 6.96 -10.28
CA GLN A 187 -13.85 8.34 -9.95
C GLN A 187 -14.16 8.52 -8.46
N GLN A 188 -14.96 7.63 -7.86
CA GLN A 188 -15.25 7.67 -6.42
C GLN A 188 -13.99 7.54 -5.57
N ASN A 189 -13.04 6.69 -5.99
CA ASN A 189 -11.73 6.59 -5.34
C ASN A 189 -10.91 7.89 -5.47
N ILE A 190 -10.88 8.50 -6.65
CA ILE A 190 -10.20 9.78 -6.90
C ILE A 190 -10.78 10.88 -6.03
N ASP A 191 -12.11 10.98 -5.94
CA ASP A 191 -12.78 12.02 -5.15
C ASP A 191 -12.52 11.83 -3.64
N ALA A 192 -12.56 10.59 -3.15
CA ALA A 192 -12.22 10.27 -1.77
C ALA A 192 -10.75 10.62 -1.45
N ALA A 193 -9.82 10.25 -2.33
CA ALA A 193 -8.40 10.56 -2.19
C ALA A 193 -8.15 12.08 -2.25
N ARG A 194 -8.76 12.78 -3.21
CA ARG A 194 -8.70 14.24 -3.36
C ARG A 194 -9.18 14.94 -2.10
N LYS A 195 -10.35 14.55 -1.57
CA LYS A 195 -10.91 15.11 -0.34
C LYS A 195 -9.98 14.88 0.85
N PHE A 196 -9.41 13.69 0.99
CA PHE A 196 -8.47 13.37 2.06
C PHE A 196 -7.19 14.21 1.99
N VAL A 197 -6.59 14.32 0.79
CA VAL A 197 -5.35 15.06 0.57
C VAL A 197 -5.57 16.56 0.76
N LEU A 198 -6.59 17.16 0.14
CA LEU A 198 -6.84 18.60 0.23
C LEU A 198 -7.25 19.06 1.64
N LYS A 199 -7.92 18.19 2.42
CA LYS A 199 -8.21 18.49 3.83
C LYS A 199 -6.94 18.69 4.65
N ARG A 200 -5.84 18.00 4.30
CA ARG A 200 -4.56 18.04 5.03
C ARG A 200 -3.52 18.94 4.37
N TYR A 201 -3.57 19.08 3.06
CA TYR A 201 -2.70 19.90 2.23
C TYR A 201 -3.54 20.71 1.23
N PRO A 202 -4.16 21.83 1.66
CA PRO A 202 -5.07 22.61 0.82
C PRO A 202 -4.41 23.17 -0.45
N ASP A 203 -3.11 23.50 -0.37
CA ASP A 203 -2.32 24.05 -1.47
C ASP A 203 -1.77 22.98 -2.45
N ALA A 204 -2.08 21.70 -2.24
CA ALA A 204 -1.54 20.63 -3.07
C ALA A 204 -2.18 20.60 -4.46
N LYS A 205 -1.36 20.49 -5.50
CA LYS A 205 -1.83 20.28 -6.88
C LYS A 205 -1.94 18.79 -7.16
N LEU A 206 -3.01 18.39 -7.84
CA LEU A 206 -3.33 16.99 -8.11
C LEU A 206 -3.28 16.70 -9.62
N HIS A 207 -2.79 15.52 -9.98
CA HIS A 207 -2.82 15.03 -11.36
C HIS A 207 -3.01 13.52 -11.40
N ILE A 208 -3.54 12.98 -12.49
CA ILE A 208 -3.69 11.54 -12.73
C ILE A 208 -2.70 11.12 -13.80
N LYS A 209 -2.10 9.94 -13.62
CA LYS A 209 -1.29 9.28 -14.65
C LYS A 209 -1.32 7.76 -14.53
N THR A 210 -1.04 7.05 -15.62
CA THR A 210 -0.54 5.67 -15.60
C THR A 210 0.99 5.68 -15.67
N PRO A 211 1.69 4.52 -15.56
CA PRO A 211 3.15 4.48 -15.69
C PRO A 211 3.69 5.01 -17.02
N GLU A 212 2.91 4.85 -18.10
CA GLU A 212 3.32 5.18 -19.47
C GLU A 212 2.54 6.34 -20.10
N SER A 213 1.45 6.81 -19.47
CA SER A 213 0.62 7.90 -20.01
C SER A 213 1.14 9.30 -19.64
N MET A 214 0.59 10.31 -20.32
CA MET A 214 0.74 11.70 -19.94
C MET A 214 0.07 12.00 -18.59
N SER A 215 0.61 12.99 -17.86
CA SER A 215 0.06 13.43 -16.58
C SER A 215 -1.03 14.48 -16.79
N LEU A 216 -2.26 14.17 -16.38
CA LEU A 216 -3.43 15.02 -16.58
C LEU A 216 -3.82 15.74 -15.27
N PRO A 217 -3.92 17.07 -15.24
CA PRO A 217 -4.27 17.82 -14.02
C PRO A 217 -5.74 17.63 -13.61
N LEU A 218 -6.02 17.70 -12.30
CA LEU A 218 -7.36 17.55 -11.68
C LEU A 218 -7.92 18.82 -11.02
#